data_AF-A0A242NXS3-F1
#
_entry.id   AF-A0A242NXS3-F1
#
_cell.length_a   1.000
_cell.length_b   1.000
_cell.length_c   1.000
_cell.angle_alpha   90.00
_cell.angle_beta   90.00
_cell.angle_gamma   90.00
#
_symmetry.space_group_name_H-M   'P 1'
#
loop_
_entity.id
_entity.type
_entity.pdbx_description
1 polymer ?
#
loop_
_entity_poly.entity_id
_entity_poly.type
_entity_poly.pdbx_seq_one_letter_code
_entity_poly.pdbx_strand_id
1 'polypeptide(L)'
;MSDTKQGSFPKKVSDTLKPGQLIWVKKINDKWALAQIPAVNAALVSLDSDNGAIKAIVGGYDFYLSKFNRATQALRQLGSNIKPFIYTATLEKGLTMATLLNDAPIVRSTGSATWRPKNSPPSYAGPLRLRIGLGMSKNVMQVK
;
A
#
# COMPACT_ATOMS: atom_id res chain seq x y z
N MET A 1 4.63 17.39 -1.75
CA MET A 1 3.30 17.17 -2.34
C MET A 1 2.43 16.55 -1.26
N SER A 2 1.23 17.07 -0.96
CA SER A 2 0.30 16.37 -0.06
C SER A 2 -0.71 15.61 -0.90
N ASP A 3 -1.06 14.40 -0.47
CA ASP A 3 -2.00 13.51 -1.16
C ASP A 3 -3.45 14.04 -1.17
N THR A 4 -3.67 15.19 -0.53
CA THR A 4 -4.98 15.85 -0.37
C THR A 4 -5.11 17.15 -1.16
N LYS A 5 -4.04 17.61 -1.84
CA LYS A 5 -4.07 18.88 -2.55
C LYS A 5 -4.85 18.76 -3.86
N GLN A 6 -6.13 19.07 -3.82
CA GLN A 6 -6.96 19.23 -5.01
C GLN A 6 -6.97 20.69 -5.48
N GLY A 7 -7.07 20.90 -6.79
CA GLY A 7 -7.28 22.24 -7.35
C GLY A 7 -8.70 22.75 -7.10
N SER A 8 -8.95 24.03 -7.36
CA SER A 8 -10.30 24.59 -7.29
C SER A 8 -11.25 23.85 -8.24
N PHE A 9 -12.49 23.63 -7.80
CA PHE A 9 -13.52 23.07 -8.68
C PHE A 9 -13.76 23.98 -9.90
N PRO A 10 -13.81 23.42 -11.12
CA PRO A 10 -14.12 24.20 -12.31
C PRO A 10 -15.56 24.74 -12.23
N LYS A 11 -15.75 26.02 -12.61
CA LYS A 11 -17.07 26.68 -12.55
C LYS A 11 -17.78 26.67 -13.90
N LYS A 12 -17.01 26.59 -14.99
CA LYS A 12 -17.50 26.52 -16.38
C LYS A 12 -16.79 25.39 -17.12
N VAL A 13 -17.44 24.84 -18.13
CA VAL A 13 -16.85 23.78 -18.98
C VAL A 13 -15.55 24.25 -19.64
N SER A 14 -15.50 25.52 -20.07
CA SER A 14 -14.32 26.16 -20.67
C SER A 14 -13.11 26.23 -19.74
N ASP A 15 -13.30 26.10 -18.43
CA ASP A 15 -12.20 26.07 -17.45
C ASP A 15 -11.41 24.75 -17.54
N THR A 16 -12.04 23.70 -18.08
CA THR A 16 -11.46 22.34 -18.16
C THR A 16 -11.24 21.86 -19.59
N LEU A 17 -12.14 22.21 -20.52
CA LEU A 17 -12.15 21.70 -21.89
C LEU A 17 -12.10 22.82 -22.94
N LYS A 18 -11.45 22.54 -24.08
CA LYS A 18 -11.36 23.43 -25.25
C LYS A 18 -11.78 22.67 -26.52
N PRO A 19 -12.42 23.33 -27.50
CA PRO A 19 -12.71 22.72 -28.80
C PRO A 19 -11.44 22.17 -29.46
N GLY A 20 -11.54 20.97 -30.05
CA GLY A 20 -10.42 20.26 -30.68
C GLY A 20 -9.62 19.33 -29.75
N GLN A 21 -9.92 19.28 -28.45
CA GLN A 21 -9.27 18.33 -27.53
C GLN A 21 -9.81 16.90 -27.69
N LEU A 22 -8.89 15.93 -27.69
CA LEU A 22 -9.24 14.51 -27.52
C LEU A 22 -9.49 14.22 -26.04
N ILE A 23 -10.66 13.67 -25.74
CA ILE A 23 -11.09 13.36 -24.37
C ILE A 23 -11.55 11.92 -24.26
N TRP A 24 -11.52 11.40 -23.04
CA TRP A 24 -12.15 10.14 -22.70
C TRP A 24 -13.52 10.40 -22.08
N VAL A 25 -14.51 9.58 -22.45
CA VAL A 25 -15.83 9.60 -21.83
C VAL A 25 -16.22 8.21 -21.40
N LYS A 26 -17.01 8.12 -20.33
CA LYS A 26 -17.59 6.86 -19.85
C LYS A 26 -19.10 7.02 -19.77
N LYS A 27 -19.83 5.99 -20.22
CA LYS A 27 -21.27 5.91 -20.03
C LYS A 27 -21.57 5.47 -18.59
N ILE A 28 -22.37 6.26 -17.88
CA ILE A 28 -22.85 5.96 -16.53
C ILE A 28 -24.38 6.02 -16.60
N ASN A 29 -25.03 4.86 -16.46
CA ASN A 29 -26.43 4.65 -16.82
C ASN A 29 -26.65 5.05 -18.29
N ASP A 30 -27.51 6.04 -18.56
CA ASP A 30 -27.76 6.59 -19.90
C ASP A 30 -27.15 7.98 -20.14
N LYS A 31 -26.19 8.38 -19.31
CA LYS A 31 -25.49 9.67 -19.44
C LYS A 31 -24.00 9.46 -19.71
N TRP A 32 -23.43 10.31 -20.55
CA TRP A 32 -21.98 10.37 -20.78
C TRP A 32 -21.33 11.31 -19.77
N ALA A 33 -20.25 10.86 -19.16
CA ALA A 33 -19.44 11.64 -18.24
C ALA A 33 -17.99 11.73 -18.73
N LEU A 34 -17.34 12.86 -18.49
CA LEU A 34 -15.90 13.02 -18.71
C LEU A 34 -15.13 12.00 -17.87
N ALA A 35 -14.13 11.36 -18.47
CA ALA A 35 -13.30 10.35 -17.84
C ALA A 35 -11.81 10.66 -18.07
N GLN A 36 -10.96 10.02 -17.28
CA GLN A 36 -9.52 10.10 -17.44
C GLN A 36 -8.92 8.70 -17.25
N ILE A 37 -7.96 8.34 -18.09
CA ILE A 37 -7.13 7.16 -17.86
C ILE A 37 -6.28 7.42 -16.60
N PRO A 38 -6.33 6.58 -15.57
CA PRO A 38 -5.52 6.77 -14.37
C PRO A 38 -4.02 6.75 -14.69
N ALA A 39 -3.28 7.74 -14.18
CA ALA A 39 -1.82 7.74 -14.25
C ALA A 39 -1.21 6.70 -13.29
N VAL A 40 -1.88 6.45 -12.16
CA VAL A 40 -1.53 5.37 -11.22
C VAL A 40 -1.99 4.03 -11.78
N ASN A 41 -1.34 2.95 -11.34
CA ASN A 41 -1.66 1.60 -11.76
C ASN A 41 -1.75 0.66 -10.56
N ALA A 42 -2.38 -0.49 -10.76
CA ALA A 42 -2.59 -1.51 -9.74
C ALA A 42 -2.42 -2.91 -10.33
N ALA A 43 -2.28 -3.91 -9.47
CA ALA A 43 -2.29 -5.31 -9.85
C ALA A 43 -3.11 -6.10 -8.83
N LEU A 44 -3.72 -7.19 -9.27
CA LEU A 44 -4.46 -8.11 -8.42
C LEU A 44 -4.14 -9.53 -8.82
N VAL A 45 -3.94 -10.40 -7.83
CA VAL A 45 -3.85 -11.85 -8.01
C VAL A 45 -4.65 -12.52 -6.90
N SER A 46 -5.41 -13.54 -7.26
CA SER A 46 -6.14 -14.40 -6.32
C SER A 46 -5.77 -15.85 -6.58
N LEU A 47 -5.45 -16.57 -5.51
CA LEU A 47 -4.96 -17.94 -5.54
C LEU A 47 -5.85 -18.85 -4.70
N ASP A 48 -5.91 -20.12 -5.08
CA ASP A 48 -6.33 -21.19 -4.19
C ASP A 48 -5.22 -21.50 -3.16
N SER A 49 -5.55 -21.50 -1.86
CA SER A 49 -4.57 -21.77 -0.81
C SER A 49 -4.10 -23.23 -0.78
N ASP A 50 -4.93 -24.16 -1.26
CA ASP A 50 -4.69 -25.59 -1.06
C ASP A 50 -3.75 -26.14 -2.14
N ASN A 51 -3.79 -25.57 -3.35
CA ASN A 51 -3.01 -26.04 -4.49
C ASN A 51 -2.28 -24.94 -5.28
N GLY A 52 -2.43 -23.67 -4.91
CA GLY A 52 -1.76 -22.54 -5.57
C GLY A 52 -2.34 -22.15 -6.94
N ALA A 53 -3.48 -22.73 -7.36
CA ALA A 53 -4.09 -22.40 -8.65
C ALA A 53 -4.52 -20.92 -8.71
N ILE A 54 -4.24 -20.25 -9.83
CA ILE A 54 -4.64 -18.87 -10.05
C ILE A 54 -6.14 -18.83 -10.35
N LYS A 55 -6.92 -18.19 -9.47
CA LYS A 55 -8.37 -17.96 -9.66
C LYS A 55 -8.64 -16.71 -10.49
N ALA A 56 -7.82 -15.67 -10.30
CA ALA A 56 -7.90 -14.43 -11.08
C ALA A 56 -6.55 -13.72 -11.11
N ILE A 57 -6.24 -13.05 -12.22
CA ILE A 57 -5.05 -12.21 -12.36
C ILE A 57 -5.34 -10.97 -13.20
N VAL A 58 -4.98 -9.80 -12.69
CA VAL A 58 -5.08 -8.50 -13.36
C VAL A 58 -3.72 -7.80 -13.26
N GLY A 59 -3.04 -7.63 -14.39
CA GLY A 59 -1.68 -7.08 -14.45
C GLY A 59 -1.59 -5.55 -14.56
N GLY A 60 -2.71 -4.86 -14.70
CA GLY A 60 -2.77 -3.42 -14.85
C GLY A 60 -4.18 -2.92 -15.16
N TYR A 61 -4.34 -1.59 -15.19
CA TYR A 61 -5.61 -0.92 -15.52
C TYR A 61 -6.25 -1.39 -16.84
N ASP A 62 -5.46 -1.49 -17.91
CA ASP A 62 -5.92 -1.92 -19.23
C ASP A 62 -4.76 -2.60 -19.99
N PHE A 63 -5.02 -3.78 -20.55
CA PHE A 63 -4.04 -4.58 -21.27
C PHE A 63 -3.62 -3.96 -22.62
N TYR A 64 -4.54 -3.26 -23.30
CA TYR A 64 -4.26 -2.61 -24.58
C TYR A 64 -3.42 -1.35 -24.41
N LEU A 65 -3.53 -0.68 -23.26
CA LEU A 65 -2.63 0.42 -22.90
C LEU A 65 -1.25 -0.09 -22.48
N SER A 66 -1.17 -1.23 -21.78
CA SER A 66 0.09 -1.82 -21.34
C SER A 66 -0.03 -3.33 -21.14
N LYS A 67 0.74 -4.09 -21.91
CA LYS A 67 0.82 -5.56 -21.78
C LYS A 67 1.72 -6.03 -20.63
N PHE A 68 2.38 -5.11 -19.92
CA PHE A 68 3.25 -5.44 -18.79
C PHE A 68 2.43 -5.93 -17.60
N ASN A 69 2.68 -7.16 -17.16
CA ASN A 69 1.94 -7.80 -16.09
C ASN A 69 2.57 -7.49 -14.72
N ARG A 70 2.03 -6.49 -14.03
CA ARG A 70 2.54 -6.06 -12.72
C ARG A 70 2.33 -7.10 -11.63
N ALA A 71 1.42 -8.06 -11.79
CA ALA A 71 1.19 -9.09 -10.79
C ALA A 71 2.35 -10.10 -10.72
N THR A 72 3.08 -10.29 -11.83
CA THR A 72 4.18 -11.28 -11.91
C THR A 72 5.55 -10.66 -12.18
N GLN A 73 5.60 -9.46 -12.76
CA GLN A 73 6.86 -8.87 -13.25
C GLN A 73 7.29 -7.62 -12.47
N ALA A 74 6.39 -6.96 -11.74
CA ALA A 74 6.75 -5.72 -11.05
C ALA A 74 7.37 -5.99 -9.68
N LEU A 75 8.65 -5.67 -9.53
CA LEU A 75 9.32 -5.65 -8.23
C LEU A 75 8.99 -4.36 -7.48
N ARG A 76 8.42 -4.49 -6.27
CA ARG A 76 8.01 -3.37 -5.42
C ARG A 76 8.40 -3.64 -3.97
N GLN A 77 8.64 -2.59 -3.21
CA GLN A 77 8.82 -2.71 -1.76
C GLN A 77 7.50 -3.16 -1.13
N LEU A 78 7.55 -4.22 -0.33
CA LEU A 78 6.37 -4.79 0.36
C LEU A 78 5.85 -3.87 1.48
N GLY A 79 6.72 -3.02 2.02
CA GLY A 79 6.41 -2.20 3.18
C GLY A 79 5.94 -3.04 4.37
N SER A 80 4.90 -2.58 5.05
CA SER A 80 4.38 -3.28 6.25
C SER A 80 3.76 -4.65 5.96
N ASN A 81 3.50 -5.01 4.69
CA ASN A 81 2.94 -6.31 4.34
C ASN A 81 3.91 -7.47 4.62
N ILE A 82 5.19 -7.18 4.88
CA ILE A 82 6.17 -8.19 5.32
C ILE A 82 6.04 -8.59 6.79
N LYS A 83 5.35 -7.78 7.61
CA LYS A 83 5.28 -7.96 9.07
C LYS A 83 4.75 -9.34 9.49
N PRO A 84 3.69 -9.91 8.90
CA PRO A 84 3.23 -11.24 9.27
C PRO A 84 4.36 -12.29 9.27
N PHE A 85 5.22 -12.31 8.26
CA PHE A 85 6.35 -13.25 8.16
C PHE A 85 7.43 -13.03 9.23
N ILE A 86 7.67 -11.77 9.63
CA ILE A 86 8.62 -11.48 10.70
C ILE A 86 8.02 -11.91 12.05
N TYR A 87 6.72 -11.76 12.20
CA TYR A 87 6.02 -12.17 13.41
C TYR A 87 5.95 -13.69 13.53
N THR A 88 5.78 -14.45 12.43
CA THR A 88 5.87 -15.92 12.48
C THR A 88 7.24 -16.38 12.99
N ALA A 89 8.35 -15.75 12.57
CA ALA A 89 9.68 -16.06 13.08
C ALA A 89 9.85 -15.79 14.58
N THR A 90 9.09 -14.85 15.15
CA THR A 90 9.09 -14.64 16.62
C THR A 90 8.29 -15.71 17.35
N LEU A 91 7.17 -16.16 16.77
CA LEU A 91 6.38 -17.26 17.31
C LEU A 91 7.18 -18.58 17.31
N GLU A 92 7.93 -18.86 16.23
CA GLU A 92 8.85 -20.01 16.16
C GLU A 92 9.92 -19.99 17.25
N LYS A 93 10.34 -18.79 17.70
CA LYS A 93 11.29 -18.60 18.79
C LYS A 93 10.65 -18.67 20.18
N GLY A 94 9.39 -19.08 20.28
CA GLY A 94 8.68 -19.30 21.55
C GLY A 94 7.97 -18.06 22.11
N LEU A 95 7.94 -16.93 21.38
CA LEU A 95 7.05 -15.83 21.76
C LEU A 95 5.61 -16.22 21.45
N THR A 96 4.67 -15.59 22.14
CA THR A 96 3.23 -15.78 21.89
C THR A 96 2.60 -14.49 21.43
N MET A 97 1.40 -14.58 20.87
CA MET A 97 0.58 -13.40 20.55
C MET A 97 0.21 -12.55 21.78
N ALA A 98 0.48 -13.05 22.99
CA ALA A 98 0.34 -12.34 24.26
C ALA A 98 1.64 -11.74 24.80
N THR A 99 2.81 -12.07 24.23
CA THR A 99 4.11 -11.53 24.66
C THR A 99 4.09 -10.01 24.59
N LEU A 100 4.56 -9.36 25.66
CA LEU A 100 4.70 -7.91 25.73
C LEU A 100 6.01 -7.46 25.10
N LEU A 101 5.91 -6.53 24.16
CA LEU A 101 7.04 -5.82 23.56
C LEU A 101 6.83 -4.33 23.72
N ASN A 102 7.91 -3.59 23.94
CA ASN A 102 7.82 -2.16 24.20
C ASN A 102 7.80 -1.37 22.89
N ASP A 103 6.69 -0.66 22.62
CA ASP A 103 6.54 0.35 21.58
C ASP A 103 7.08 1.70 22.08
N ALA A 104 8.40 1.86 22.05
CA ALA A 104 9.11 3.06 22.50
C ALA A 104 10.26 3.40 21.53
N PRO A 105 10.67 4.66 21.37
CA PRO A 105 11.72 5.06 20.44
C PRO A 105 12.98 4.20 20.57
N ILE A 106 13.53 3.77 19.42
CA ILE A 106 14.77 3.00 19.37
C ILE A 106 15.81 3.73 18.53
N VAL A 107 17.06 3.54 18.92
CA VAL A 107 18.24 4.03 18.22
C VAL A 107 19.18 2.85 18.05
N ARG A 108 19.59 2.55 16.81
CA ARG A 108 20.61 1.54 16.52
C ARG A 108 21.75 2.16 15.74
N SER A 109 22.98 1.88 16.15
CA SER A 109 24.17 2.23 15.39
C SER A 109 24.45 1.13 14.38
N THR A 110 24.43 1.45 13.09
CA THR A 110 24.71 0.51 12.00
C THR A 110 25.89 1.05 11.19
N GLY A 111 27.08 0.50 11.41
CA GLY A 111 28.31 1.02 10.82
C GLY A 111 28.54 2.48 11.22
N SER A 112 28.67 3.37 10.23
CA SER A 112 28.87 4.81 10.44
C SER A 112 27.58 5.62 10.64
N ALA A 113 26.40 5.01 10.49
CA ALA A 113 25.12 5.72 10.54
C ALA A 113 24.29 5.32 11.77
N THR A 114 23.60 6.32 12.34
CA THR A 114 22.59 6.09 13.38
C THR A 114 21.21 5.92 12.74
N TRP A 115 20.59 4.76 12.91
CA TRP A 115 19.25 4.46 12.44
C TRP A 115 18.21 4.65 13.56
N ARG A 116 17.18 5.45 13.27
CA ARG A 116 16.09 5.80 14.21
C ARG A 116 14.71 5.62 13.55
N PRO A 117 14.21 4.38 13.45
CA PRO A 117 12.90 4.12 12.86
C PRO A 117 11.78 4.76 13.68
N LYS A 118 10.72 5.19 13.00
CA LYS A 118 9.53 5.80 13.60
C LYS A 118 8.28 5.03 13.18
N ASN A 119 7.26 5.04 14.02
CA ASN A 119 5.91 4.60 13.65
C ASN A 119 5.25 5.58 12.66
N SER A 120 4.20 5.13 11.98
CA SER A 120 3.31 5.98 11.18
C SER A 120 1.88 5.83 11.69
N PRO A 121 1.29 6.84 12.37
CA PRO A 121 1.94 8.09 12.82
C PRO A 121 2.98 7.84 13.95
N PRO A 122 3.87 8.80 14.25
CA PRO A 122 4.96 8.64 15.23
C PRO A 122 4.46 8.72 16.69
N SER A 123 3.56 7.81 17.06
CA SER A 123 3.03 7.64 18.41
C SER A 123 3.56 6.36 19.06
N TYR A 124 3.71 6.39 20.38
CA TYR A 124 4.31 5.33 21.19
C TYR A 124 3.38 5.00 22.34
N ALA A 125 3.06 3.72 22.49
CA ALA A 125 2.10 3.25 23.51
C ALA A 125 2.76 2.47 24.65
N GLY A 126 4.09 2.34 24.67
CA GLY A 126 4.79 1.57 25.69
C GLY A 126 4.59 0.06 25.52
N PRO A 127 4.50 -0.73 26.60
CA PRO A 127 4.31 -2.18 26.52
C PRO A 127 3.00 -2.57 25.82
N LEU A 128 3.11 -3.22 24.67
CA LEU A 128 1.98 -3.74 23.90
C LEU A 128 2.15 -5.24 23.66
N ARG A 129 1.03 -5.95 23.57
CA ARG A 129 1.04 -7.36 23.16
C ARG A 129 1.40 -7.48 21.68
N LEU A 130 2.11 -8.55 21.33
CA LEU A 130 2.58 -8.83 19.97
C LEU A 130 1.44 -8.78 18.93
N ARG A 131 0.25 -9.33 19.23
CA ARG A 131 -0.91 -9.21 18.33
C ARG A 131 -1.34 -7.77 18.03
N ILE A 132 -1.22 -6.87 19.01
CA ILE A 132 -1.60 -5.46 18.86
C ILE A 132 -0.53 -4.75 18.04
N GLY A 133 0.75 -5.07 18.26
CA GLY A 133 1.86 -4.59 17.45
C GLY A 133 1.69 -4.93 15.96
N LEU A 134 1.28 -6.16 15.66
CA LEU A 134 0.97 -6.59 14.29
C LEU A 134 -0.25 -5.86 13.72
N GLY A 135 -1.38 -5.89 14.45
CA GLY A 135 -2.64 -5.31 13.99
C GLY A 135 -2.58 -3.80 13.77
N MET A 136 -1.79 -3.08 14.57
CA MET A 136 -1.55 -1.65 14.41
C MET A 136 -0.32 -1.34 13.56
N SER A 137 0.36 -2.36 13.01
CA SER A 137 1.52 -2.19 12.16
C SER A 137 2.63 -1.33 12.82
N LYS A 138 2.91 -1.55 14.11
CA LYS A 138 3.95 -0.82 14.85
C LYS A 138 5.35 -1.15 14.31
N ASN A 139 6.00 -0.18 13.66
CA ASN A 139 7.32 -0.33 13.06
C ASN A 139 8.38 -0.63 14.12
N VAL A 140 8.30 0.03 15.27
CA VAL A 140 9.37 -0.01 16.27
C VAL A 140 9.40 -1.33 17.04
N MET A 141 8.23 -1.93 17.28
CA MET A 141 8.12 -3.28 17.87
C MET A 141 8.72 -4.37 16.98
N GLN A 142 8.78 -4.17 15.66
CA GLN A 142 9.32 -5.15 14.70
C GLN A 142 10.86 -5.19 14.71
N VAL A 143 11.50 -4.07 15.06
CA VAL A 143 12.96 -3.95 15.01
C VAL A 143 13.62 -4.54 16.25
N LYS A 144 12.88 -4.59 17.36
CA LYS A 144 13.38 -4.98 18.66
C LYS A 144 13.69 -6.47 18.70
#